data_AF-A0A8X7C940-F1
#
_entry.id   AF-A0A8X7C940-F1
#
_cell.length_a   1.000
_cell.length_b   1.000
_cell.length_c   1.000
_cell.angle_alpha   90.00
_cell.angle_beta   90.00
_cell.angle_gamma   90.00
#
_symmetry.space_group_name_H-M   'P 1'
#
loop_
_entity.id
_entity.type
_entity.pdbx_description
1 polymer ?
#
loop_
_entity_poly.entity_id
_entity_poly.type
_entity_poly.pdbx_seq_one_letter_code
_entity_poly.pdbx_strand_id
1 'polypeptide(L)'
;MWKLAFYVDLTNHMNELNLRLQGENQLLPDLYTNIKSFRQKIILFQSQLRKKCFTYFKTCEIFSHTTETGFPVNFAIETLSALKINFDTRFSDFDVIANEIKLFQNPFDSDIETLALEVQMEIIDLQCSDMIKNKYQNSSLLKFYKSSTGTI
;
A
#
# COMPACT_ATOMS: atom_id res chain seq x y z
N MET A 1 -9.69 -29.29 -7.63
CA MET A 1 -8.36 -28.79 -8.05
C MET A 1 -8.31 -27.27 -8.21
N TRP A 2 -9.33 -26.60 -8.78
CA TRP A 2 -9.37 -25.12 -8.89
C TRP A 2 -9.11 -24.36 -7.57
N LYS A 3 -9.61 -24.88 -6.41
CA LYS A 3 -9.39 -24.25 -5.09
C LYS A 3 -7.91 -24.14 -4.77
N LEU A 4 -7.16 -25.22 -5.02
CA LEU A 4 -5.72 -25.27 -4.77
C LEU A 4 -4.99 -24.27 -5.68
N ALA A 5 -5.32 -24.25 -6.97
CA ALA A 5 -4.74 -23.30 -7.92
C ALA A 5 -4.97 -21.84 -7.46
N PHE A 6 -6.19 -21.52 -7.04
CA PHE A 6 -6.53 -20.19 -6.53
C PHE A 6 -5.77 -19.84 -5.24
N TYR A 7 -5.72 -20.75 -4.27
CA TYR A 7 -5.00 -20.48 -3.02
C TYR A 7 -3.50 -20.37 -3.22
N VAL A 8 -2.89 -21.14 -4.13
CA VAL A 8 -1.48 -20.99 -4.50
C VAL A 8 -1.20 -19.57 -4.98
N ASP A 9 -1.94 -19.10 -5.98
CA ASP A 9 -1.77 -17.74 -6.51
C ASP A 9 -2.05 -16.66 -5.43
N LEU A 10 -3.11 -16.81 -4.64
CA LEU A 10 -3.44 -15.87 -3.57
C LEU A 10 -2.35 -15.81 -2.49
N THR A 11 -1.82 -16.97 -2.08
CA THR A 11 -0.73 -17.02 -1.09
C THR A 11 0.55 -16.43 -1.62
N ASN A 12 0.83 -16.53 -2.92
CA ASN A 12 1.97 -15.85 -3.54
C ASN A 12 1.84 -14.33 -3.43
N HIS A 13 0.67 -13.77 -3.77
CA HIS A 13 0.41 -12.33 -3.58
C HIS A 13 0.54 -11.88 -2.13
N MET A 14 0.06 -12.69 -1.19
CA MET A 14 0.19 -12.43 0.25
C MET A 14 1.66 -12.48 0.70
N ASN A 15 2.44 -13.42 0.19
CA ASN A 15 3.86 -13.55 0.50
C ASN A 15 4.65 -12.36 -0.06
N GLU A 16 4.36 -11.91 -1.28
CA GLU A 16 4.98 -10.70 -1.85
C GLU A 16 4.71 -9.47 -0.98
N LEU A 17 3.48 -9.29 -0.50
CA LEU A 17 3.17 -8.23 0.44
C LEU A 17 3.96 -8.40 1.75
N ASN A 18 3.94 -9.61 2.32
CA ASN A 18 4.60 -9.89 3.59
C ASN A 18 6.11 -9.58 3.54
N LEU A 19 6.79 -9.95 2.45
CA LEU A 19 8.20 -9.62 2.24
C LEU A 19 8.45 -8.11 2.18
N ARG A 20 7.53 -7.33 1.58
CA ARG A 20 7.64 -5.86 1.58
C ARG A 20 7.47 -5.27 2.98
N LEU A 21 6.51 -5.78 3.74
CA LEU A 21 6.25 -5.32 5.11
C LEU A 21 7.40 -5.66 6.08
N GLN A 22 8.09 -6.77 5.84
CA GLN A 22 9.23 -7.23 6.65
C GLN A 22 10.59 -6.71 6.16
N GLY A 23 10.61 -5.91 5.08
CA GLY A 23 11.84 -5.35 4.53
C GLY A 23 12.59 -4.49 5.55
N GLU A 24 13.92 -4.44 5.42
CA GLU A 24 14.72 -3.55 6.24
C GLU A 24 14.41 -2.08 5.94
N ASN A 25 14.51 -1.22 6.97
CA ASN A 25 14.30 0.22 6.87
C ASN A 25 12.89 0.65 6.39
N GLN A 26 11.87 -0.19 6.54
CA GLN A 26 10.48 0.22 6.31
C GLN A 26 10.08 1.29 7.33
N LEU A 27 9.79 2.50 6.84
CA LEU A 27 9.17 3.54 7.64
C LEU A 27 7.66 3.35 7.66
N LEU A 28 7.00 3.96 8.64
CA LEU A 28 5.54 3.96 8.74
C LEU A 28 4.83 4.29 7.40
N PRO A 29 5.26 5.31 6.63
CA PRO A 29 4.64 5.58 5.34
C PRO A 29 4.85 4.50 4.27
N ASP A 30 5.96 3.77 4.33
CA ASP A 30 6.23 2.66 3.41
C ASP A 30 5.27 1.50 3.69
N LEU A 31 5.06 1.19 4.97
CA LEU A 31 4.06 0.20 5.41
C LEU A 31 2.66 0.61 4.95
N TYR A 32 2.26 1.86 5.18
CA TYR A 32 0.97 2.36 4.74
C TYR A 32 0.81 2.27 3.21
N THR A 33 1.82 2.67 2.46
CA THR A 33 1.83 2.61 0.99
C THR A 33 1.68 1.17 0.49
N ASN A 34 2.39 0.21 1.11
CA ASN A 34 2.30 -1.20 0.77
C ASN A 34 0.90 -1.77 1.03
N ILE A 35 0.29 -1.46 2.18
CA ILE A 35 -1.08 -1.90 2.52
C ILE A 35 -2.11 -1.25 1.58
N LYS A 36 -2.00 0.07 1.36
CA LYS A 36 -2.89 0.81 0.45
C LYS A 36 -2.82 0.26 -0.96
N SER A 37 -1.61 -0.01 -1.47
CA SER A 37 -1.40 -0.63 -2.79
C SER A 37 -2.03 -2.02 -2.85
N PHE A 38 -1.86 -2.85 -1.82
CA PHE A 38 -2.43 -4.19 -1.81
C PHE A 38 -3.97 -4.20 -1.79
N ARG A 39 -4.60 -3.32 -1.00
CA ARG A 39 -6.05 -3.11 -1.03
C ARG A 39 -6.55 -2.79 -2.45
N GLN A 40 -5.83 -1.95 -3.20
CA GLN A 40 -6.16 -1.65 -4.60
C GLN A 40 -5.96 -2.85 -5.54
N LYS A 41 -4.89 -3.64 -5.33
CA LYS A 41 -4.67 -4.88 -6.08
C LYS A 41 -5.81 -5.88 -5.89
N ILE A 42 -6.35 -6.04 -4.67
CA ILE A 42 -7.51 -6.91 -4.42
C ILE A 42 -8.72 -6.47 -5.26
N ILE A 43 -9.01 -5.17 -5.33
CA ILE A 43 -10.09 -4.61 -6.16
C ILE A 43 -9.84 -4.93 -7.65
N LEU A 44 -8.61 -4.75 -8.12
CA LEU A 44 -8.23 -5.08 -9.49
C LEU A 44 -8.41 -6.58 -9.76
N PHE A 45 -7.94 -7.45 -8.87
CA PHE A 45 -8.10 -8.91 -8.99
C PHE A 45 -9.56 -9.30 -9.14
N GLN A 46 -10.45 -8.72 -8.33
CA GLN A 46 -11.88 -8.96 -8.45
C GLN A 46 -12.42 -8.53 -9.82
N SER A 47 -12.04 -7.35 -10.31
CA SER A 47 -12.44 -6.85 -11.62
C SER A 47 -11.99 -7.78 -12.77
N GLN A 48 -10.76 -8.27 -12.70
CA GLN A 48 -10.19 -9.13 -13.75
C GLN A 48 -10.78 -10.54 -13.73
N LEU A 49 -10.99 -11.12 -12.55
CA LEU A 49 -11.64 -12.43 -12.43
C LEU A 49 -13.09 -12.41 -12.95
N ARG A 50 -13.85 -11.32 -12.73
CA ARG A 50 -15.18 -11.13 -13.33
C ARG A 50 -15.14 -11.15 -14.86
N LYS A 51 -14.08 -10.63 -15.45
CA LYS A 51 -13.82 -10.65 -16.90
C LYS A 51 -13.21 -11.99 -17.37
N LYS A 52 -13.09 -12.98 -16.49
CA LYS A 52 -12.37 -14.26 -16.73
C LYS A 52 -10.93 -14.05 -17.21
N CYS A 53 -10.30 -12.96 -16.78
CA CYS A 53 -8.91 -12.65 -17.07
C CYS A 53 -8.04 -13.12 -15.90
N PHE A 54 -7.18 -14.12 -16.16
CA PHE A 54 -6.36 -14.79 -15.15
C PHE A 54 -4.89 -14.34 -15.13
N THR A 55 -4.55 -13.22 -15.77
CA THR A 55 -3.15 -12.73 -15.89
C THR A 55 -2.41 -12.60 -14.54
N TYR A 56 -3.14 -12.33 -13.46
CA TYR A 56 -2.57 -12.23 -12.10
C TYR A 56 -2.66 -13.52 -11.28
N PHE A 57 -3.22 -14.58 -11.84
CA PHE A 57 -3.46 -15.88 -11.21
C PHE A 57 -2.97 -16.98 -12.16
N LYS A 58 -1.64 -17.08 -12.31
CA LYS A 58 -0.99 -17.96 -13.29
C LYS A 58 -1.38 -19.43 -13.11
N THR A 59 -1.50 -19.88 -11.86
CA THR A 59 -1.90 -21.27 -11.59
C THR A 59 -3.36 -21.49 -11.98
N CYS A 60 -4.24 -20.50 -11.75
CA CYS A 60 -5.63 -20.53 -12.22
C CYS A 60 -5.73 -20.47 -13.75
N GLU A 61 -4.87 -19.70 -14.41
CA GLU A 61 -4.79 -19.61 -15.88
C GLU A 61 -4.47 -20.98 -16.47
N ILE A 62 -3.41 -21.64 -15.98
CA ILE A 62 -3.04 -23.01 -16.38
C ILE A 62 -4.19 -23.98 -16.12
N PHE A 63 -4.81 -23.91 -14.93
CA PHE A 63 -5.97 -24.73 -14.60
C PHE A 63 -7.10 -24.54 -15.62
N SER A 64 -7.42 -23.30 -15.98
CA SER A 64 -8.53 -22.98 -16.90
C SER A 64 -8.35 -23.55 -18.32
N HIS A 65 -7.10 -23.83 -18.73
CA HIS A 65 -6.79 -24.44 -20.03
C HIS A 65 -6.67 -25.97 -19.97
N THR A 66 -6.55 -26.57 -18.79
CA THR A 66 -6.22 -28.00 -18.62
C THR A 66 -7.40 -28.83 -18.13
N THR A 67 -8.54 -28.21 -17.86
CA THR A 67 -9.74 -28.89 -17.36
C THR A 67 -11.01 -28.39 -18.05
N GLU A 68 -11.96 -29.29 -18.25
CA GLU A 68 -13.31 -28.93 -18.70
C GLU A 68 -14.15 -28.29 -17.59
N THR A 69 -13.70 -28.40 -16.32
CA THR A 69 -14.41 -27.79 -15.19
C THR A 69 -14.16 -26.28 -15.16
N GLY A 70 -15.24 -25.50 -15.28
CA GLY A 70 -15.14 -24.04 -15.23
C GLY A 70 -14.58 -23.54 -13.90
N PHE A 71 -13.72 -22.52 -13.95
CA PHE A 71 -13.23 -21.84 -12.76
C PHE A 71 -14.37 -21.09 -12.05
N PRO A 72 -14.62 -21.34 -10.75
CA PRO A 72 -15.74 -20.71 -10.04
C PRO A 72 -15.37 -19.29 -9.59
N VAL A 73 -15.55 -18.36 -10.51
CA VAL A 73 -15.27 -16.93 -10.33
C VAL A 73 -15.95 -16.38 -9.06
N ASN A 74 -17.22 -16.71 -8.82
CA ASN A 74 -17.97 -16.17 -7.66
C ASN A 74 -17.29 -16.49 -6.31
N PHE A 75 -16.83 -17.73 -6.13
CA PHE A 75 -16.10 -18.11 -4.91
C PHE A 75 -14.82 -17.29 -4.74
N ALA A 76 -14.06 -17.10 -5.81
CA ALA A 76 -12.83 -16.32 -5.76
C ALA A 76 -13.12 -14.83 -5.43
N ILE A 77 -14.18 -14.26 -6.01
CA ILE A 77 -14.62 -12.90 -5.71
C ILE A 77 -15.03 -12.76 -4.24
N GLU A 78 -15.82 -13.68 -3.71
CA GLU A 78 -16.24 -13.70 -2.31
C GLU A 78 -15.05 -13.81 -1.35
N THR A 79 -14.09 -14.69 -1.68
CA THR A 79 -12.86 -14.85 -0.90
C THR A 79 -12.04 -13.55 -0.89
N LEU A 80 -11.90 -12.90 -2.04
CA LEU A 80 -11.21 -11.61 -2.15
C LEU A 80 -11.97 -10.48 -1.44
N SER A 81 -13.30 -10.51 -1.42
CA SER A 81 -14.12 -9.54 -0.67
C SER A 81 -13.89 -9.68 0.84
N ALA A 82 -13.93 -10.91 1.35
CA ALA A 82 -13.63 -11.18 2.75
C ALA A 82 -12.20 -10.77 3.11
N LEU A 83 -11.22 -11.06 2.23
CA LEU A 83 -9.85 -10.62 2.41
C LEU A 83 -9.75 -9.09 2.45
N LYS A 84 -10.43 -8.38 1.55
CA LYS A 84 -10.45 -6.93 1.53
C LYS A 84 -10.98 -6.36 2.84
N ILE A 85 -12.12 -6.87 3.33
CA ILE A 85 -12.71 -6.45 4.61
C ILE A 85 -11.71 -6.66 5.75
N ASN A 86 -11.06 -7.83 5.80
CA ASN A 86 -10.03 -8.09 6.81
C ASN A 86 -8.88 -7.07 6.74
N PHE A 87 -8.43 -6.69 5.56
CA PHE A 87 -7.41 -5.66 5.39
C PHE A 87 -7.89 -4.26 5.75
N ASP A 88 -9.13 -3.91 5.39
CA ASP A 88 -9.73 -2.63 5.75
C ASP A 88 -9.83 -2.50 7.27
N THR A 89 -10.34 -3.52 7.96
CA THR A 89 -10.47 -3.54 9.42
C THR A 89 -9.13 -3.63 10.13
N ARG A 90 -8.22 -4.52 9.72
CA ARG A 90 -6.94 -4.73 10.42
C ARG A 90 -6.02 -3.53 10.38
N PHE A 91 -6.09 -2.73 9.31
CA PHE A 91 -5.20 -1.59 9.09
C PHE A 91 -5.96 -0.26 9.06
N SER A 92 -7.11 -0.18 9.74
CA SER A 92 -7.93 1.04 9.82
C SER A 92 -7.17 2.19 10.47
N ASP A 93 -6.27 1.89 11.42
CA ASP A 93 -5.51 2.91 12.14
C ASP A 93 -4.62 3.73 11.20
N PHE A 94 -4.12 3.14 10.11
CA PHE A 94 -3.39 3.90 9.10
C PHE A 94 -4.26 4.91 8.35
N ASP A 95 -5.56 4.61 8.19
CA ASP A 95 -6.48 5.52 7.53
C ASP A 95 -6.82 6.71 8.45
N VAL A 96 -6.84 6.49 9.77
CA VAL A 96 -7.01 7.56 10.77
C VAL A 96 -5.85 8.56 10.70
N ILE A 97 -4.61 8.07 10.59
CA ILE A 97 -3.39 8.91 10.56
C ILE A 97 -2.89 9.22 9.14
N ALA A 98 -3.74 9.06 8.12
CA ALA A 98 -3.31 9.13 6.73
C ALA A 98 -2.77 10.51 6.34
N ASN A 99 -3.25 11.59 6.98
CA ASN A 99 -2.82 12.94 6.68
C ASN A 99 -1.44 13.24 7.30
N GLU A 100 -1.20 12.76 8.51
CA GLU A 100 0.08 12.83 9.22
C GLU A 100 1.14 12.04 8.47
N ILE A 101 0.78 10.85 7.95
CA ILE A 101 1.67 10.06 7.11
C ILE A 101 2.04 10.83 5.83
N LYS A 102 1.07 11.46 5.16
CA LYS A 102 1.34 12.26 3.95
C LYS A 102 2.20 13.48 4.25
N LEU A 103 1.92 14.18 5.34
CA LEU A 103 2.71 15.33 5.78
C LEU A 103 4.16 14.91 6.07
N PHE A 104 4.35 13.78 6.75
CA PHE A 104 5.68 13.20 6.98
C PHE A 104 6.35 12.74 5.68
N GLN A 105 5.60 12.24 4.70
CA GLN A 105 6.16 11.85 3.41
C GLN A 105 6.61 13.03 2.57
N ASN A 106 5.85 14.14 2.59
CA ASN A 106 6.15 15.29 1.75
C ASN A 106 5.60 16.59 2.36
N PRO A 107 6.32 17.17 3.33
CA PRO A 107 5.88 18.41 3.96
C PRO A 107 5.95 19.61 3.00
N PHE A 108 6.72 19.50 1.91
CA PHE A 108 6.95 20.58 0.94
C PHE A 108 5.83 20.77 -0.08
N ASP A 109 4.90 19.82 -0.18
CA ASP A 109 3.77 19.82 -1.11
C ASP A 109 2.43 19.74 -0.35
N SER A 110 2.47 19.99 0.96
CA SER A 110 1.30 19.95 1.82
C SER A 110 0.52 21.25 1.74
N ASP A 111 -0.80 21.15 1.62
CA ASP A 111 -1.71 22.30 1.66
C ASP A 111 -1.88 22.79 3.11
N ILE A 112 -1.28 23.95 3.40
CA ILE A 112 -1.22 24.57 4.74
C ILE A 112 -2.62 24.71 5.36
N GLU A 113 -3.62 25.10 4.58
CA GLU A 113 -4.97 25.36 5.10
C GLU A 113 -5.67 24.08 5.57
N THR A 114 -5.22 22.92 5.11
CA THR A 114 -5.77 21.61 5.48
C THR A 114 -5.10 20.97 6.69
N LEU A 115 -3.99 21.55 7.18
CA LEU A 115 -3.23 21.02 8.30
C LEU A 115 -3.81 21.44 9.65
N ALA A 116 -3.48 20.68 10.70
CA ALA A 116 -3.78 21.05 12.08
C ALA A 116 -3.12 22.39 12.44
N LEU A 117 -3.83 23.24 13.18
CA LEU A 117 -3.41 24.62 13.46
C LEU A 117 -2.03 24.69 14.13
N GLU A 118 -1.72 23.67 14.94
CA GLU A 118 -0.50 23.58 15.73
C GLU A 118 0.76 23.43 14.86
N VAL A 119 0.63 22.91 13.63
CA VAL A 119 1.77 22.65 12.73
C VAL A 119 1.87 23.64 11.57
N GLN A 120 0.84 24.44 11.30
CA GLN A 120 0.79 25.30 10.10
C GLN A 120 1.99 26.24 10.01
N MET A 121 2.34 26.93 11.10
CA MET A 121 3.47 27.88 11.13
C MET A 121 4.81 27.17 10.90
N GLU A 122 5.04 26.02 11.56
CA GLU A 122 6.27 25.25 11.40
C GLU A 122 6.44 24.74 9.97
N ILE A 123 5.35 24.32 9.33
CA ILE A 123 5.37 23.85 7.95
C ILE A 123 5.59 25.01 6.97
N ILE A 124 5.04 26.21 7.23
CA ILE A 124 5.36 27.41 6.44
C ILE A 124 6.86 27.69 6.48
N ASP A 125 7.45 27.74 7.68
CA ASP A 125 8.89 28.00 7.84
C ASP A 125 9.73 26.93 7.14
N LEU A 126 9.32 25.66 7.26
CA LEU A 126 9.96 24.54 6.59
C LEU A 126 9.88 24.66 5.06
N GLN A 127 8.70 24.98 4.51
CA GLN A 127 8.45 25.12 3.07
C GLN A 127 9.23 26.28 2.44
N CYS A 128 9.41 27.39 3.17
CA CYS A 128 10.17 28.55 2.74
C CYS A 128 11.69 28.36 2.81
N SER A 129 12.19 27.30 3.47
CA SER A 129 13.62 27.06 3.60
C SER A 129 14.18 26.30 2.39
N ASP A 130 14.76 27.03 1.43
CA ASP A 130 15.45 26.43 0.28
C ASP A 130 16.57 25.47 0.70
N MET A 131 17.29 25.78 1.78
CA MET A 131 18.34 24.92 2.31
C MET A 131 17.78 23.56 2.76
N ILE A 132 16.69 23.54 3.53
CA ILE A 132 16.08 22.30 4.01
C ILE A 132 15.41 21.55 2.85
N LYS A 133 14.74 22.26 1.95
CA LYS A 133 14.12 21.70 0.73
C LYS A 133 15.15 21.01 -0.17
N ASN A 134 16.29 21.65 -0.41
CA ASN A 134 17.40 21.05 -1.16
C ASN A 134 17.96 19.81 -0.46
N LYS A 135 18.10 19.84 0.87
CA LYS A 135 18.54 18.66 1.65
C LYS A 135 17.56 17.50 1.54
N TYR A 136 16.26 17.80 1.62
CA TYR A 136 15.17 16.84 1.47
C TYR A 136 15.20 16.17 0.08
N GLN A 137 15.31 16.95 -0.99
CA GLN A 137 15.35 16.43 -2.37
C GLN A 137 16.57 15.56 -2.66
N ASN A 138 17.69 15.82 -1.98
CA ASN A 138 18.97 15.12 -2.20
C ASN A 138 19.22 13.95 -1.23
N SER A 139 18.24 13.56 -0.41
CA SER A 139 18.41 12.47 0.56
C SER A 139 17.19 11.54 0.62
N SER A 140 17.38 10.33 1.16
CA SER A 140 16.24 9.47 1.48
C SER A 140 15.50 10.01 2.69
N LEU A 141 14.19 9.73 2.81
CA LEU A 141 13.35 10.19 3.92
C LEU A 141 13.97 9.89 5.30
N LEU A 142 14.48 8.67 5.47
CA LEU A 142 15.17 8.26 6.70
C LEU A 142 16.44 9.09 6.99
N LYS A 143 17.25 9.38 5.97
CA LYS A 143 18.47 10.17 6.12
C LYS A 143 18.13 11.63 6.44
N PHE A 144 17.12 12.18 5.77
CA PHE A 144 16.62 13.53 6.02
C PHE A 144 16.24 13.69 7.49
N TYR A 145 15.30 12.89 7.99
CA TYR A 145 14.82 13.03 9.36
C TYR A 145 15.88 12.71 10.43
N LYS A 146 16.75 11.70 10.22
CA LYS A 146 17.87 11.44 11.14
C LYS A 146 18.84 12.62 11.27
N SER A 147 18.99 13.40 10.21
CA SER A 147 19.89 14.56 10.19
C SER A 147 19.27 15.83 10.77
N SER A 148 17.96 15.81 11.05
CA SER A 148 17.21 16.93 11.63
C SER A 148 17.07 16.81 13.15
N THR A 149 17.20 15.61 13.72
CA THR A 149 17.15 15.37 15.18
C THR A 149 18.44 15.73 15.92
N GLY A 150 19.46 16.26 15.23
CA GLY A 150 20.74 16.68 15.81
C GLY A 150 20.82 18.18 16.15
N THR A 151 19.71 18.91 16.07
CA THR A 151 19.67 20.36 16.33
C THR A 151 18.35 20.76 16.98
N ILE A 152 18.09 20.18 18.16
CA ILE A 152 17.20 20.74 19.19
C ILE A 152 18.00 20.71 20.50
#